data_AF-A0A2E8ZZE2-F1
#
_entry.id   AF-A0A2E8ZZE2-F1
#
_cell.length_a   1.000
_cell.length_b   1.000
_cell.length_c   1.000
_cell.angle_alpha   90.00
_cell.angle_beta   90.00
_cell.angle_gamma   90.00
#
_symmetry.space_group_name_H-M   'P 1'
#
loop_
_entity.id
_entity.type
_entity.pdbx_description
1 polymer ?
#
loop_
_entity_poly.entity_id
_entity_poly.type
_entity_poly.pdbx_seq_one_letter_code
_entity_poly.pdbx_strand_id
1 'polypeptide(L)'
;MFRIIIFLITLIFIALSITISMLNSEIIELNLHFQKYSAPIPMFLLISFLLGSFLALLFFLSAYIKHKHENITLRKTVKIKEDEIDSMRKNPLRDDH
;
A
#
# COMPACT_ATOMS: atom_id res chain seq x y z
N MET A 1 -8.52 -1.82 -17.82
CA MET A 1 -7.86 -2.69 -18.81
C MET A 1 -6.36 -2.41 -18.93
N PHE A 2 -5.93 -1.16 -19.19
CA PHE A 2 -4.50 -0.80 -19.31
C PHE A 2 -3.64 -1.20 -18.09
N ARG A 3 -4.16 -1.04 -16.86
CA ARG A 3 -3.47 -1.45 -15.62
C ARG A 3 -3.19 -2.96 -15.54
N ILE A 4 -4.10 -3.79 -16.03
CA ILE A 4 -3.96 -5.25 -16.04
C ILE A 4 -2.92 -5.66 -17.08
N ILE A 5 -2.91 -5.00 -18.24
CA ILE A 5 -1.92 -5.24 -19.30
C ILE A 5 -0.52 -4.87 -18.82
N ILE A 6 -0.35 -3.69 -18.21
CA ILE A 6 0.94 -3.29 -17.61
C ILE A 6 1.38 -4.32 -16.56
N PHE A 7 0.46 -4.76 -15.69
CA PHE A 7 0.77 -5.75 -14.67
C PHE A 7 1.25 -7.08 -15.26
N LEU A 8 0.58 -7.57 -16.30
CA LEU A 8 0.96 -8.78 -17.02
C LEU A 8 2.34 -8.65 -17.70
N ILE A 9 2.59 -7.50 -18.35
CA ILE A 9 3.89 -7.19 -18.95
C ILE A 9 4.98 -7.18 -17.88
N THR A 10 4.75 -6.50 -16.74
CA THR A 10 5.73 -6.50 -15.64
C THR A 10 5.99 -7.90 -15.10
N LEU A 11 4.96 -8.75 -14.98
CA LEU A 11 5.12 -10.13 -14.53
C LEU A 11 6.01 -10.93 -15.50
N ILE A 12 5.80 -10.76 -16.80
CA ILE A 12 6.61 -11.40 -17.85
C ILE A 12 8.07 -10.94 -17.77
N PHE A 13 8.31 -9.63 -17.63
CA PHE A 13 9.67 -9.09 -17.49
C PHE A 13 10.37 -9.59 -16.22
N ILE A 14 9.65 -9.70 -15.11
CA ILE A 14 10.19 -10.26 -13.86
C ILE A 14 10.58 -11.73 -14.08
N ALA A 15 9.69 -12.54 -14.67
CA ALA A 15 9.98 -13.95 -14.95
C ALA A 15 11.18 -14.13 -15.87
N LEU A 16 11.26 -13.36 -16.97
CA LEU A 16 12.40 -13.35 -17.89
C LEU A 16 13.71 -12.94 -17.20
N SER A 17 13.66 -11.91 -16.35
CA SER A 17 14.85 -11.46 -15.61
C SER A 17 15.35 -12.56 -14.68
N ILE A 18 14.45 -13.25 -13.97
CA ILE A 18 14.82 -14.34 -13.08
C ILE A 18 15.44 -15.50 -13.86
N THR A 19 14.83 -15.94 -14.97
CA THR A 19 15.36 -17.07 -15.75
C THR A 19 16.74 -16.77 -16.32
N ILE A 20 16.92 -15.62 -16.96
CA ILE A 20 18.22 -15.19 -17.51
C ILE A 20 19.27 -15.11 -16.41
N SER A 21 18.90 -14.58 -15.24
CA SER A 21 19.82 -14.40 -14.13
C SER A 21 20.19 -15.72 -13.43
N MET A 22 19.29 -16.72 -13.42
CA MET A 22 19.64 -18.06 -12.94
C MET A 22 20.53 -18.84 -13.91
N LEU A 23 20.37 -18.64 -15.23
CA LEU A 23 21.27 -19.24 -16.23
C LEU A 23 22.69 -18.62 -16.19
N ASN A 24 22.82 -17.38 -15.74
CA ASN A 24 24.10 -16.65 -15.66
C ASN A 24 24.44 -16.37 -14.19
N SER A 25 24.51 -17.42 -13.36
CA SER A 25 24.68 -17.31 -11.90
C SER A 25 26.14 -17.09 -11.47
N GLU A 26 26.80 -16.12 -12.10
CA GLU A 26 28.14 -15.73 -11.66
C GLU A 26 28.07 -15.16 -10.23
N ILE A 27 28.96 -15.66 -9.37
CA ILE A 27 29.01 -15.27 -7.96
C ILE A 27 29.69 -13.91 -7.88
N ILE A 28 29.00 -12.92 -7.33
CA ILE A 28 29.55 -11.58 -7.13
C ILE A 28 29.73 -11.33 -5.63
N GLU A 29 30.84 -10.67 -5.29
CA GLU A 29 31.12 -10.20 -3.94
C GLU A 29 30.52 -8.81 -3.74
N LEU A 30 29.54 -8.70 -2.84
CA LEU A 30 28.86 -7.48 -2.48
C LEU A 30 29.43 -6.96 -1.16
N ASN A 31 30.16 -5.86 -1.22
CA ASN A 31 30.82 -5.25 -0.06
C ASN A 31 29.94 -4.13 0.52
N LEU A 32 29.30 -4.38 1.67
CA LEU A 32 28.41 -3.44 2.35
C LEU A 32 29.13 -2.55 3.38
N HIS A 33 30.39 -2.18 3.12
CA HIS A 33 31.31 -1.43 4.00
C HIS A 33 31.67 -2.16 5.31
N PHE A 34 30.69 -2.76 5.99
CA PHE A 34 30.85 -3.48 7.26
C PHE A 34 31.02 -4.99 7.08
N GLN A 35 30.46 -5.56 5.99
CA GLN A 35 30.50 -6.99 5.74
C GLN A 35 30.46 -7.27 4.23
N LYS A 36 31.18 -8.31 3.81
CA LYS A 36 31.12 -8.81 2.44
C LYS A 36 30.25 -10.05 2.36
N TYR A 37 29.44 -10.12 1.31
CA TYR A 37 28.57 -11.25 1.01
C TYR A 37 28.81 -11.72 -0.42
N SER A 38 29.00 -13.01 -0.62
CA SER A 38 29.19 -13.59 -1.95
C SER A 38 27.96 -14.42 -2.32
N ALA A 39 27.23 -13.97 -3.31
CA ALA A 39 26.06 -14.66 -3.84
C ALA A 39 25.81 -14.23 -5.30
N PRO A 40 24.99 -14.97 -6.06
CA PRO A 40 24.55 -14.51 -7.37
C PRO A 40 23.77 -13.20 -7.24
N ILE A 41 23.99 -12.25 -8.17
CA ILE A 41 23.22 -10.99 -8.29
C ILE A 41 21.71 -11.15 -8.06
N PRO A 42 21.01 -12.14 -8.68
CA PRO A 42 19.56 -12.23 -8.54
C PRO A 42 19.10 -12.43 -7.10
N MET A 43 19.92 -13.04 -6.24
CA MET A 43 19.59 -13.20 -4.82
C MET A 43 19.55 -11.86 -4.09
N PHE A 44 20.52 -10.98 -4.35
CA PHE A 44 20.56 -9.63 -3.78
C PHE A 44 19.39 -8.78 -4.29
N LEU A 45 19.09 -8.84 -5.59
CA LEU A 45 17.96 -8.12 -6.18
C LEU A 45 16.62 -8.60 -5.59
N LEU A 46 16.45 -9.91 -5.41
CA LEU A 46 15.24 -10.48 -4.79
C LEU A 46 15.06 -9.96 -3.37
N ILE A 47 16.12 -10.00 -2.55
CA ILE A 47 16.09 -9.51 -1.16
C ILE A 47 15.75 -8.02 -1.12
N SER A 48 16.41 -7.21 -1.96
CA SER A 48 16.13 -5.78 -2.05
C SER A 48 14.69 -5.50 -2.47
N PHE A 49 14.17 -6.26 -3.43
CA PHE A 49 12.78 -6.14 -3.88
C PHE A 49 11.79 -6.52 -2.78
N LEU A 50 12.03 -7.63 -2.06
CA LEU A 50 11.20 -8.07 -0.95
C LEU A 50 11.17 -7.03 0.18
N LEU A 51 12.32 -6.47 0.54
CA LEU A 51 12.42 -5.41 1.55
C LEU A 51 11.66 -4.15 1.11
N GLY A 52 11.86 -3.70 -0.13
CA GLY A 52 11.16 -2.54 -0.67
C GLY A 52 9.64 -2.74 -0.74
N SER A 53 9.19 -3.92 -1.18
CA SER A 53 7.77 -4.28 -1.25
C SER A 53 7.14 -4.34 0.16
N PHE A 54 7.86 -4.91 1.13
CA PHE A 54 7.41 -4.96 2.52
C PHE A 54 7.27 -3.55 3.12
N LEU A 55 8.25 -2.68 2.89
CA LEU A 55 8.17 -1.27 3.30
C LEU A 55 6.99 -0.55 2.63
N ALA A 56 6.80 -0.72 1.33
CA ALA A 56 5.66 -0.13 0.62
C ALA A 56 4.32 -0.60 1.19
N LEU A 57 4.20 -1.89 1.52
CA LEU A 57 3.02 -2.46 2.14
C LEU A 57 2.74 -1.84 3.52
N LEU A 58 3.76 -1.64 4.35
CA LEU A 58 3.63 -0.95 5.63
C LEU A 58 3.13 0.50 5.45
N PHE A 59 3.69 1.23 4.48
CA PHE A 59 3.23 2.58 4.15
C PHE A 59 1.76 2.59 3.72
N PHE A 60 1.35 1.71 2.80
CA PHE A 60 -0.04 1.64 2.36
C PHE A 60 -0.99 1.21 3.48
N LEU A 61 -0.58 0.31 4.36
CA LEU A 61 -1.38 -0.11 5.50
C LEU A 61 -1.63 1.06 6.47
N SER A 62 -0.60 1.86 6.75
CA SER A 62 -0.75 3.04 7.60
C SER A 62 -1.74 4.07 7.01
N ALA A 63 -1.64 4.33 5.70
CA ALA A 63 -2.57 5.21 4.99
C ALA A 63 -4.00 4.66 5.00
N TYR A 64 -4.17 3.36 4.77
CA TYR A 64 -5.47 2.70 4.81
C TYR A 64 -6.14 2.83 6.18
N ILE A 65 -5.40 2.60 7.27
CA ILE A 65 -5.94 2.73 8.63
C ILE A 65 -6.38 4.16 8.90
N LYS A 66 -5.56 5.16 8.53
CA LYS A 66 -5.91 6.59 8.65
C LYS A 66 -7.21 6.90 7.92
N HIS A 67 -7.31 6.54 6.64
CA HIS A 67 -8.51 6.80 5.85
C HIS A 67 -9.74 6.06 6.36
N LYS A 68 -9.59 4.83 6.85
CA LYS A 68 -10.68 4.09 7.48
C LYS A 68 -11.20 4.82 8.72
N HIS A 69 -10.29 5.34 9.56
CA HIS A 69 -10.67 6.10 10.75
C HIS A 69 -11.37 7.43 10.41
N GLU A 70 -10.85 8.16 9.43
CA GLU A 70 -11.48 9.39 8.91
C GLU A 70 -12.90 9.10 8.37
N ASN A 71 -13.06 8.03 7.60
CA ASN A 71 -14.36 7.64 7.05
C ASN A 71 -15.40 7.33 8.15
N ILE A 72 -14.99 6.59 9.19
CA ILE A 72 -15.86 6.30 10.34
C ILE A 72 -16.27 7.59 11.06
N THR A 73 -15.33 8.51 11.26
CA THR A 73 -15.58 9.78 11.96
C THR A 73 -16.51 10.69 11.16
N LEU A 74 -16.29 10.79 9.84
CA LEU A 74 -17.16 11.54 8.94
C LEU A 74 -18.58 10.98 8.94
N ARG A 75 -18.74 9.64 8.86
CA ARG A 75 -20.06 9.00 8.92
C ARG A 75 -20.80 9.28 10.22
N LYS A 76 -20.10 9.24 11.37
CA LYS A 76 -20.69 9.60 12.67
C LYS A 76 -21.13 11.06 12.70
N THR A 77 -20.31 11.96 12.17
CA THR A 77 -20.61 13.40 12.13
C THR A 77 -21.84 13.70 11.28
N VAL A 78 -21.94 13.08 10.10
CA VAL A 78 -23.12 13.20 9.23
C VAL A 78 -24.38 12.72 9.96
N LYS A 79 -24.32 11.54 10.59
CA LYS A 79 -25.47 11.01 11.33
C LYS A 79 -25.93 11.94 12.45
N ILE A 80 -25.01 12.48 13.25
CA ILE A 80 -25.34 13.42 14.32
C ILE A 80 -26.03 14.67 13.76
N LYS A 81 -25.52 15.20 12.63
CA LYS A 81 -26.11 16.38 11.98
C LYS A 81 -27.50 16.11 11.41
N GLU A 82 -27.72 14.92 10.86
CA GLU A 82 -29.05 14.47 10.41
C GLU A 82 -30.02 14.35 11.60
N ASP A 83 -29.59 13.73 12.70
CA ASP A 83 -30.39 13.58 13.93
C ASP A 83 -30.73 14.96 14.54
N GLU A 84 -29.81 15.92 14.52
CA GLU A 84 -30.05 17.32 14.95
C GLU A 84 -31.12 17.99 14.09
N ILE A 85 -31.04 17.88 12.76
CA ILE A 85 -32.02 18.46 11.83
C ILE A 85 -33.40 17.83 12.04
N ASP A 86 -33.46 16.51 12.21
CA ASP A 86 -34.72 15.80 12.45
C ASP A 86 -35.32 16.16 13.80
N SER A 87 -34.50 16.34 14.84
CA SER A 87 -34.99 16.83 16.14
C SER A 87 -35.54 18.26 16.05
N MET A 88 -34.90 19.14 15.27
CA MET A 88 -35.37 20.51 15.04
C MET A 88 -36.69 20.52 14.25
N ARG A 89 -36.83 19.64 13.25
CA ARG A 89 -38.07 19.50 12.46
C ARG A 89 -39.23 18.94 13.27
N LYS A 90 -38.96 18.09 14.26
CA LYS A 90 -39.97 17.46 15.11
C LYS A 90 -40.37 18.30 16.32
N ASN A 91 -39.64 19.37 16.63
CA ASN A 91 -40.00 20.26 17.73
C ASN A 91 -41.11 21.24 17.28
N PRO A 92 -42.37 21.10 17.77
CA PRO A 92 -43.50 21.86 17.23
C PRO A 92 -43.59 23.31 17.72
N LEU A 93 -42.67 23.79 18.58
CA LEU A 93 -42.80 25.09 19.24
C LEU A 93 -41.47 25.84 19.30
N ARG A 94 -41.33 26.81 18.39
CA ARG A 94 -40.73 28.12 18.67
C ARG A 94 -41.70 29.18 18.15
N ASP A 95 -42.89 29.13 18.71
CA ASP A 95 -43.89 30.18 18.65
C ASP A 95 -44.23 30.46 20.11
N ASP A 96 -43.29 31.10 20.81
CA ASP A 96 -43.53 31.69 22.12
C ASP A 96 -42.78 33.03 22.10
N HIS A 97 -43.59 34.08 22.03
CA HIS A 97 -43.33 35.53 22.01
C HIS A 97 -43.42 36.22 20.65
#